data_AF-A0A3D2QYG9-F1
#
_entry.id   AF-A0A3D2QYG9-F1
#
_cell.length_a   1.000
_cell.length_b   1.000
_cell.length_c   1.000
_cell.angle_alpha   90.00
_cell.angle_beta   90.00
_cell.angle_gamma   90.00
#
_symmetry.space_group_name_H-M   'P 1'
#
loop_
_entity.id
_entity.type
_entity.pdbx_description
1 polymer ?
#
loop_
_entity_poly.entity_id
_entity_poly.type
_entity_poly.pdbx_seq_one_letter_code
_entity_poly.pdbx_strand_id
1 'polypeptide(L)'
;NVAAPQIAINYWKLKSDAKLIDVIKVVREDEKGHAIVNHNLADTLDEDAKNKHVKQIELKREEPQFTPTPEMPASNRYQQFRLGDLVLFNRIVMAPLTRNRATLQGVPTPIMAVYYGQRASAGLIIAEATQISHQGQGYYCTPGIYSEEQTLAWKNVVDTVHQSGGKICLQLWHVGRISHNSLQPNQGQPVAPSAVRANAQVYIASGMADVSEPRALMAYEIPLIVEEYRQAAVNAKKAGFDLIEIHAANGYLVDQFLRDSTNLRADDYGGAIQNRTRFLLEVIDAVSTIYPANRIGCRIGPTSAFNDIKDSDPQALFGYVAEQLGRKGLGYIHVIEGQTGGDRNNLPFNYDTIYQKFKMHGGGASMANNGYNKHLAEATSVDLVAFGVPFISNPDLVYRLEHDLPLAQADSTSFYGGGEKGYTDYLLSPKN
;
A
#
# COMPACT_ATOMS: atom_id res chain seq x y z
N ASN A 1 10.23 19.81 -39.64
CA ASN A 1 10.81 19.29 -40.91
C ASN A 1 11.70 18.05 -40.71
N VAL A 2 11.50 17.28 -39.65
CA VAL A 2 12.22 16.00 -39.41
C VAL A 2 11.47 14.88 -40.13
N ALA A 3 12.20 13.87 -40.63
CA ALA A 3 11.62 12.68 -41.22
C ALA A 3 10.68 11.97 -40.22
N ALA A 4 9.56 11.45 -40.72
CA ALA A 4 8.64 10.69 -39.90
C ALA A 4 9.25 9.31 -39.55
N PRO A 5 9.03 8.80 -38.34
CA PRO A 5 9.40 7.44 -37.99
C PRO A 5 8.76 6.44 -38.96
N GLN A 6 9.53 5.43 -39.39
CA GLN A 6 9.05 4.42 -40.35
C GLN A 6 7.76 3.72 -39.87
N ILE A 7 7.61 3.53 -38.55
CA ILE A 7 6.40 2.97 -37.95
C ILE A 7 5.16 3.85 -38.21
N ALA A 8 5.29 5.18 -38.12
CA ALA A 8 4.20 6.11 -38.39
C ALA A 8 3.88 6.16 -39.89
N ILE A 9 4.91 6.07 -40.74
CA ILE A 9 4.76 5.98 -42.20
C ILE A 9 3.97 4.72 -42.57
N ASN A 10 4.34 3.57 -41.99
CA ASN A 10 3.67 2.30 -42.27
C ASN A 10 2.23 2.27 -41.74
N TYR A 11 2.02 2.75 -40.51
CA TYR A 11 0.72 2.75 -39.85
C TYR A 11 -0.29 3.62 -40.60
N TRP A 12 0.09 4.86 -40.94
CA TRP A 12 -0.77 5.81 -41.65
C TRP A 12 -0.67 5.71 -43.19
N LYS A 13 0.06 4.71 -43.71
CA LYS A 13 0.32 4.50 -45.14
C LYS A 13 0.79 5.77 -45.87
N LEU A 14 1.69 6.52 -45.23
CA LEU A 14 2.28 7.73 -45.78
C LEU A 14 3.39 7.40 -46.79
N LYS A 15 3.84 8.42 -47.54
CA LYS A 15 5.01 8.27 -48.42
C LYS A 15 6.27 8.02 -47.60
N SER A 16 7.24 7.29 -48.16
CA SER A 16 8.48 6.93 -47.49
C SER A 16 9.36 8.12 -47.09
N ASP A 17 9.15 9.28 -47.71
CA ASP A 17 9.83 10.55 -47.40
C ASP A 17 9.00 11.48 -46.51
N ALA A 18 7.87 11.00 -45.97
CA ALA A 18 6.98 11.80 -45.15
C ALA A 18 7.69 12.37 -43.92
N LYS A 19 7.27 13.57 -43.52
CA LYS A 19 7.81 14.26 -42.35
C LYS A 19 6.82 14.18 -41.19
N LEU A 20 7.29 14.49 -39.98
CA LEU A 20 6.45 14.46 -38.79
C LEU A 20 5.16 15.30 -38.94
N ILE A 21 5.21 16.38 -39.73
CA ILE A 21 4.05 17.23 -40.00
C ILE A 21 2.97 16.52 -40.81
N ASP A 22 3.34 15.58 -41.68
CA ASP A 22 2.40 14.80 -42.48
C ASP A 22 1.69 13.76 -41.61
N VAL A 23 2.40 13.18 -40.63
CA VAL A 23 1.81 12.34 -39.58
C VAL A 23 0.80 13.13 -38.73
N ILE A 24 1.16 14.34 -38.31
CA ILE A 24 0.25 15.20 -37.51
C ILE A 24 -1.02 15.55 -38.29
N LYS A 25 -0.93 15.78 -39.60
CA LYS A 25 -2.09 16.09 -40.43
C LYS A 25 -3.07 14.93 -40.52
N VAL A 26 -2.58 13.71 -40.79
CA VAL A 26 -3.46 12.54 -40.89
C VAL A 26 -4.07 12.13 -39.56
N VAL A 27 -3.32 12.26 -38.45
CA VAL A 27 -3.87 12.03 -37.10
C VAL A 27 -5.01 13.02 -36.81
N ARG A 28 -4.85 14.30 -37.15
CA ARG A 28 -5.88 15.32 -36.92
C ARG A 28 -7.10 15.17 -37.85
N GLU A 29 -6.94 14.59 -39.03
CA GLU A 29 -8.07 14.25 -39.91
C GLU A 29 -8.84 13.04 -39.39
N ASP A 30 -8.14 12.03 -38.87
CA ASP A 30 -8.74 10.84 -38.23
C ASP A 30 -9.54 11.21 -36.97
N GLU A 31 -8.96 12.07 -36.11
CA GLU A 31 -9.62 12.58 -34.90
C GLU A 31 -10.91 13.36 -35.20
N LYS A 32 -11.01 14.03 -36.36
CA LYS A 32 -12.26 14.70 -36.79
C LYS A 32 -13.37 13.70 -37.12
N GLY A 33 -13.03 12.49 -37.57
CA GLY A 33 -14.00 11.41 -37.81
C GLY A 33 -14.55 10.80 -36.53
N HIS A 34 -13.81 10.88 -35.41
CA HIS A 34 -14.18 10.28 -34.13
C HIS A 34 -14.98 11.21 -33.20
N ALA A 35 -15.11 12.49 -33.55
CA ALA A 35 -15.91 13.46 -32.79
C ALA A 35 -17.43 13.16 -32.79
N ILE A 36 -17.92 12.32 -33.71
CA ILE A 36 -19.36 12.05 -33.89
C ILE A 36 -19.84 10.82 -33.10
N VAL A 37 -18.95 9.93 -32.67
CA VAL A 37 -19.34 8.65 -32.02
C VAL A 37 -19.74 8.83 -30.55
N ASN A 38 -19.36 9.94 -29.91
CA ASN A 38 -19.60 10.15 -28.47
C ASN A 38 -20.75 11.11 -28.11
N HIS A 39 -21.58 11.56 -29.06
CA HIS A 39 -22.64 12.53 -28.77
C HIS A 39 -24.08 12.16 -29.14
N ASN A 40 -24.37 10.93 -29.62
CA ASN A 40 -25.74 10.56 -30.04
C ASN A 40 -26.42 9.44 -29.22
N LEU A 41 -25.96 9.16 -27.99
CA LEU A 41 -26.57 8.12 -27.13
C LEU A 41 -27.14 8.64 -25.80
N ALA A 42 -27.17 9.95 -25.59
CA ALA A 42 -27.67 10.55 -24.34
C ALA A 42 -29.12 11.08 -24.40
N ASP A 43 -29.74 11.17 -25.60
CA ASP A 43 -31.02 11.86 -25.78
C ASP A 43 -32.18 10.95 -26.23
N THR A 44 -32.31 9.77 -25.63
CA THR A 44 -33.56 9.00 -25.73
C THR A 44 -33.94 8.42 -24.37
N LEU A 45 -34.51 9.26 -23.50
CA LEU A 45 -35.44 8.82 -22.46
C LEU A 45 -36.75 9.60 -22.63
N ASP A 46 -37.79 8.82 -22.88
CA ASP A 46 -39.15 9.15 -23.27
C ASP A 46 -39.87 10.03 -22.23
N GLU A 47 -40.62 11.05 -22.69
CA GLU A 47 -41.29 12.06 -21.85
C GLU A 47 -42.66 11.62 -21.27
N ASP A 48 -43.10 10.37 -21.46
CA ASP A 48 -44.50 9.97 -21.22
C ASP A 48 -44.81 9.23 -19.90
N ALA A 49 -44.01 9.40 -18.83
CA ALA A 49 -44.27 8.75 -17.53
C ALA A 49 -44.84 9.67 -16.44
N LYS A 50 -45.27 10.91 -16.76
CA LYS A 50 -45.96 11.81 -15.82
C LYS A 50 -47.48 11.57 -15.80
N ASN A 51 -47.92 10.55 -15.06
CA ASN A 51 -49.19 10.51 -14.30
C ASN A 51 -49.60 9.07 -13.98
N LYS A 52 -49.12 8.53 -12.85
CA LYS A 52 -49.85 7.47 -12.13
C LYS A 52 -49.82 7.76 -10.64
N HIS A 53 -51.01 7.77 -10.06
CA HIS A 53 -51.30 8.09 -8.67
C HIS A 53 -50.41 7.31 -7.68
N VAL A 54 -49.73 8.04 -6.80
CA VAL A 54 -49.12 7.49 -5.59
C VAL A 54 -50.22 7.33 -4.55
N LYS A 55 -50.66 6.09 -4.29
CA LYS A 55 -51.43 5.76 -3.09
C LYS A 55 -50.51 5.90 -1.88
N GLN A 56 -50.90 6.70 -0.90
CA GLN A 56 -50.30 6.68 0.44
C GLN A 56 -50.45 5.27 1.02
N ILE A 57 -49.31 4.63 1.32
CA ILE A 57 -49.25 3.40 2.09
C ILE A 57 -48.84 3.81 3.51
N GLU A 58 -49.75 3.65 4.47
CA GLU A 58 -49.42 3.72 5.90
C GLU A 58 -48.49 2.57 6.25
N LEU A 59 -47.24 2.89 6.62
CA LEU A 59 -46.30 1.93 7.16
C LEU A 59 -46.63 1.66 8.64
N LYS A 60 -47.30 0.54 8.92
CA LYS A 60 -47.32 -0.03 10.28
C LYS A 60 -45.89 -0.43 10.66
N ARG A 61 -45.38 0.11 11.77
CA ARG A 61 -44.17 -0.39 12.43
C ARG A 61 -44.47 -1.78 13.00
N GLU A 62 -43.97 -2.82 12.34
CA GLU A 62 -43.75 -4.11 12.99
C GLU A 62 -42.28 -4.17 13.45
N GLU A 63 -42.08 -4.50 14.73
CA GLU A 63 -40.75 -4.75 15.28
C GLU A 63 -40.15 -6.01 14.63
N PRO A 64 -38.87 -5.99 14.22
CA PRO A 64 -38.29 -7.11 13.50
C PRO A 64 -38.21 -8.36 14.38
N GLN A 65 -38.89 -9.43 13.96
CA GLN A 65 -38.70 -10.76 14.51
C GLN A 65 -37.29 -11.26 14.18
N PHE A 66 -36.50 -11.48 15.22
CA PHE A 66 -35.15 -12.04 15.13
C PHE A 66 -35.25 -13.51 14.69
N THR A 67 -34.88 -13.80 13.45
CA THR A 67 -34.59 -15.16 13.03
C THR A 67 -33.18 -15.53 13.51
N PRO A 68 -32.94 -16.74 14.05
CA PRO A 68 -31.59 -17.14 14.42
C PRO A 68 -30.72 -17.15 13.17
N THR A 69 -29.64 -16.38 13.19
CA THR A 69 -28.58 -16.38 12.18
C THR A 69 -28.11 -17.83 11.95
N PRO A 70 -27.87 -18.28 10.70
CA PRO A 70 -27.22 -19.56 10.47
C PRO A 70 -25.91 -19.57 11.27
N GLU A 71 -25.63 -20.66 12.00
CA GLU A 71 -24.38 -20.82 12.75
C GLU A 71 -23.20 -20.41 11.86
N MET A 72 -22.53 -19.31 12.23
CA MET A 72 -21.28 -18.94 11.57
C MET A 72 -20.29 -20.09 11.83
N PRO A 73 -19.63 -20.64 10.80
CA PRO A 73 -18.62 -21.66 11.02
C PRO A 73 -17.58 -21.12 12.00
N ALA A 74 -17.20 -21.93 12.99
CA ALA A 74 -16.23 -21.59 14.02
C ALA A 74 -15.03 -20.83 13.41
N SER A 75 -14.79 -19.61 13.91
CA SER A 75 -13.85 -18.63 13.34
C SER A 75 -12.49 -19.26 13.05
N ASN A 76 -12.10 -19.32 11.76
CA ASN A 76 -10.80 -19.86 11.35
C ASN A 76 -9.60 -18.97 11.73
N ARG A 77 -9.84 -17.79 12.33
CA ARG A 77 -8.83 -16.73 12.46
C ARG A 77 -7.65 -17.13 13.34
N TYR A 78 -7.87 -18.01 14.30
CA TYR A 78 -6.85 -18.48 15.23
C TYR A 78 -6.22 -19.82 14.81
N GLN A 79 -6.64 -20.37 13.67
CA GLN A 79 -6.06 -21.58 13.10
C GLN A 79 -4.91 -21.27 12.15
N GLN A 80 -4.01 -22.24 12.00
CA GLN A 80 -2.88 -22.12 11.08
C GLN A 80 -3.33 -21.79 9.65
N PHE A 81 -2.53 -20.97 8.99
CA PHE A 81 -2.75 -20.58 7.59
C PHE A 81 -1.49 -20.77 6.78
N ARG A 82 -1.64 -21.29 5.56
CA ARG A 82 -0.52 -21.48 4.65
C ARG A 82 -0.46 -20.31 3.65
N LEU A 83 0.58 -19.48 3.78
CA LEU A 83 0.89 -18.40 2.85
C LEU A 83 2.02 -18.84 1.93
N GLY A 84 1.66 -19.37 0.75
CA GLY A 84 2.63 -20.01 -0.13
C GLY A 84 3.24 -21.25 0.54
N ASP A 85 4.54 -21.21 0.80
CA ASP A 85 5.29 -22.25 1.52
C ASP A 85 5.50 -21.93 3.01
N LEU A 86 5.02 -20.77 3.51
CA LEU A 86 5.01 -20.45 4.94
C LEU A 86 3.78 -21.00 5.63
N VAL A 87 3.97 -21.47 6.86
CA VAL A 87 2.90 -21.76 7.80
C VAL A 87 2.87 -20.64 8.85
N LEU A 88 1.77 -19.91 8.90
CA LEU A 88 1.46 -18.91 9.91
C LEU A 88 0.67 -19.57 11.04
N PHE A 89 0.89 -19.17 12.29
CA PHE A 89 0.16 -19.74 13.44
C PHE A 89 -1.34 -19.43 13.42
N ASN A 90 -1.69 -18.28 12.88
CA ASN A 90 -3.04 -17.75 12.83
C ASN A 90 -3.15 -16.75 11.65
N ARG A 91 -4.32 -16.14 11.49
CA ARG A 91 -4.65 -15.21 10.40
C ARG A 91 -4.67 -13.75 10.85
N ILE A 92 -4.15 -13.47 12.05
CA ILE A 92 -4.07 -12.14 12.64
C ILE A 92 -2.67 -11.59 12.38
N VAL A 93 -2.61 -10.48 11.65
CA VAL A 93 -1.35 -9.88 11.18
C VAL A 93 -1.09 -8.59 11.95
N MET A 94 0.16 -8.37 12.38
CA MET A 94 0.57 -7.05 12.86
C MET A 94 0.85 -6.17 11.65
N ALA A 95 0.07 -5.10 11.52
CA ALA A 95 0.24 -4.12 10.45
C ALA A 95 1.59 -3.37 10.57
N PRO A 96 2.13 -2.83 9.48
CA PRO A 96 3.33 -2.02 9.51
C PRO A 96 3.02 -0.68 10.19
N LEU A 97 3.80 -0.38 11.23
CA LEU A 97 3.58 0.76 12.12
C LEU A 97 4.91 1.49 12.33
N THR A 98 5.11 2.64 11.70
CA THR A 98 6.28 3.49 11.96
C THR A 98 6.32 3.92 13.43
N ARG A 99 7.44 3.68 14.11
CA ARG A 99 7.60 3.99 15.55
C ARG A 99 8.71 4.99 15.85
N ASN A 100 9.55 5.33 14.86
CA ASN A 100 10.64 6.31 14.95
C ASN A 100 11.64 6.05 16.10
N ARG A 101 12.04 4.78 16.29
CA ARG A 101 12.94 4.33 17.38
C ARG A 101 14.27 3.75 16.89
N ALA A 102 14.59 3.94 15.61
CA ALA A 102 15.92 3.66 15.09
C ALA A 102 16.91 4.77 15.52
N THR A 103 18.20 4.54 15.31
CA THR A 103 19.21 5.60 15.47
C THR A 103 19.01 6.71 14.42
N LEU A 104 19.78 7.80 14.53
CA LEU A 104 19.77 8.88 13.53
C LEU A 104 20.18 8.39 12.14
N GLN A 105 21.06 7.38 12.07
CA GLN A 105 21.51 6.74 10.85
C GLN A 105 20.53 5.65 10.36
N GLY A 106 19.36 5.53 11.00
CA GLY A 106 18.35 4.53 10.67
C GLY A 106 18.75 3.10 11.02
N VAL A 107 19.67 2.90 11.98
CA VAL A 107 20.05 1.56 12.45
C VAL A 107 19.00 1.09 13.47
N PRO A 108 18.39 -0.09 13.30
CA PRO A 108 17.53 -0.67 14.32
C PRO A 108 18.22 -0.78 15.69
N THR A 109 17.51 -0.42 16.76
CA THR A 109 18.05 -0.44 18.13
C THR A 109 17.67 -1.73 18.87
N PRO A 110 18.38 -2.11 19.95
CA PRO A 110 18.04 -3.32 20.72
C PRO A 110 16.60 -3.36 21.23
N ILE A 111 16.00 -2.21 21.58
CA ILE A 111 14.60 -2.12 22.03
C ILE A 111 13.62 -2.53 20.92
N MET A 112 13.98 -2.38 19.65
CA MET A 112 13.15 -2.81 18.53
C MET A 112 13.07 -4.34 18.44
N ALA A 113 14.16 -5.06 18.76
CA ALA A 113 14.14 -6.51 18.83
C ALA A 113 13.18 -7.01 19.93
N VAL A 114 13.21 -6.37 21.11
CA VAL A 114 12.26 -6.65 22.20
C VAL A 114 10.82 -6.39 21.75
N TYR A 115 10.57 -5.26 21.10
CA TYR A 115 9.22 -4.87 20.63
C TYR A 115 8.60 -5.88 19.66
N TYR A 116 9.35 -6.30 18.64
CA TYR A 116 8.87 -7.29 17.69
C TYR A 116 8.81 -8.69 18.32
N GLY A 117 9.78 -9.06 19.17
CA GLY A 117 9.77 -10.33 19.91
C GLY A 117 8.52 -10.50 20.78
N GLN A 118 8.10 -9.45 21.49
CA GLN A 118 6.86 -9.46 22.29
C GLN A 118 5.59 -9.75 21.46
N ARG A 119 5.61 -9.48 20.15
CA ARG A 119 4.47 -9.60 19.23
C ARG A 119 4.56 -10.80 18.31
N ALA A 120 5.54 -11.69 18.53
CA ALA A 120 5.80 -12.86 17.69
C ALA A 120 4.65 -13.91 17.66
N SER A 121 3.62 -13.74 18.49
CA SER A 121 2.38 -14.53 18.43
C SER A 121 1.48 -14.19 17.24
N ALA A 122 1.68 -13.04 16.59
CA ALA A 122 1.00 -12.71 15.34
C ALA A 122 1.29 -13.79 14.29
N GLY A 123 0.29 -14.12 13.47
CA GLY A 123 0.47 -15.04 12.34
C GLY A 123 1.56 -14.54 11.39
N LEU A 124 1.59 -13.23 11.15
CA LEU A 124 2.67 -12.52 10.47
C LEU A 124 2.87 -11.16 11.13
N ILE A 125 4.12 -10.76 11.34
CA ILE A 125 4.51 -9.39 11.64
C ILE A 125 4.93 -8.72 10.34
N ILE A 126 4.37 -7.55 10.03
CA ILE A 126 4.92 -6.66 9.01
C ILE A 126 5.65 -5.55 9.76
N ALA A 127 6.98 -5.52 9.64
CA ALA A 127 7.81 -4.52 10.27
C ALA A 127 7.48 -3.11 9.77
N GLU A 128 7.87 -2.12 10.55
CA GLU A 128 7.68 -0.72 10.18
C GLU A 128 8.28 -0.36 8.82
N ALA A 129 7.68 0.62 8.16
CA ALA A 129 8.15 1.11 6.86
C ALA A 129 9.64 1.47 6.95
N THR A 130 10.45 0.83 6.11
CA THR A 130 11.92 0.86 6.20
C THR A 130 12.51 1.36 4.89
N GLN A 131 13.22 2.49 4.94
CA GLN A 131 13.68 3.15 3.72
C GLN A 131 14.75 2.33 2.98
N ILE A 132 14.57 2.21 1.66
CA ILE A 132 15.47 1.48 0.75
C ILE A 132 16.76 2.24 0.41
N SER A 133 16.80 3.54 0.72
CA SER A 133 17.92 4.44 0.48
C SER A 133 17.80 5.66 1.40
N HIS A 134 18.86 6.46 1.52
CA HIS A 134 18.79 7.71 2.28
C HIS A 134 17.83 8.72 1.62
N GLN A 135 17.77 8.77 0.29
CA GLN A 135 16.78 9.61 -0.43
C GLN A 135 15.33 9.20 -0.10
N GLY A 136 15.10 7.92 0.15
CA GLY A 136 13.81 7.37 0.56
C GLY A 136 13.34 7.73 1.97
N GLN A 137 14.12 8.49 2.76
CA GLN A 137 13.76 8.88 4.13
C GLN A 137 12.88 10.14 4.17
N GLY A 138 11.81 10.08 4.98
CA GLY A 138 10.89 11.22 5.18
C GLY A 138 10.62 11.61 6.63
N TYR A 139 11.08 10.80 7.58
CA TYR A 139 10.83 11.02 8.99
C TYR A 139 12.08 10.71 9.81
N TYR A 140 12.29 11.47 10.87
CA TYR A 140 13.40 11.29 11.79
C TYR A 140 13.36 9.91 12.48
N CYS A 141 14.53 9.30 12.76
CA CYS A 141 14.66 8.03 13.49
C CYS A 141 13.87 6.83 12.91
N THR A 142 13.62 6.81 11.60
CA THR A 142 13.05 5.64 10.90
C THR A 142 14.16 4.70 10.44
N PRO A 143 13.95 3.37 10.46
CA PRO A 143 15.01 2.42 10.12
C PRO A 143 15.24 2.34 8.60
N GLY A 144 16.48 2.12 8.18
CA GLY A 144 16.85 1.83 6.78
C GLY A 144 17.20 0.36 6.55
N ILE A 145 17.36 -0.02 5.28
CA ILE A 145 17.87 -1.34 4.86
C ILE A 145 18.82 -1.24 3.65
N TYR A 146 19.68 -0.22 3.65
CA TYR A 146 20.60 0.07 2.54
C TYR A 146 22.07 0.00 2.93
N SER A 147 22.39 -0.06 4.22
CA SER A 147 23.75 -0.27 4.73
C SER A 147 23.94 -1.66 5.35
N GLU A 148 25.19 -2.08 5.45
CA GLU A 148 25.53 -3.33 6.13
C GLU A 148 25.21 -3.27 7.63
N GLU A 149 25.47 -2.14 8.29
CA GLU A 149 25.16 -1.94 9.71
C GLU A 149 23.65 -2.08 9.98
N GLN A 150 22.82 -1.45 9.15
CA GLN A 150 21.36 -1.58 9.22
C GLN A 150 20.93 -3.04 9.02
N THR A 151 21.53 -3.73 8.05
CA THR A 151 21.23 -5.14 7.74
C THR A 151 21.55 -6.06 8.93
N LEU A 152 22.70 -5.88 9.57
CA LEU A 152 23.12 -6.67 10.73
C LEU A 152 22.24 -6.37 11.95
N ALA A 153 21.85 -5.12 12.16
CA ALA A 153 20.93 -4.76 13.23
C ALA A 153 19.52 -5.33 13.02
N TRP A 154 19.01 -5.32 11.79
CA TRP A 154 17.76 -5.99 11.44
C TRP A 154 17.83 -7.50 11.64
N LYS A 155 18.98 -8.12 11.37
CA LYS A 155 19.18 -9.55 11.64
C LYS A 155 18.89 -9.91 13.09
N ASN A 156 19.32 -9.09 14.06
CA ASN A 156 19.03 -9.34 15.48
C ASN A 156 17.53 -9.31 15.79
N VAL A 157 16.79 -8.39 15.16
CA VAL A 157 15.33 -8.30 15.28
C VAL A 157 14.66 -9.55 14.71
N VAL A 158 15.04 -9.94 13.51
CA VAL A 158 14.52 -11.14 12.83
C VAL A 158 14.80 -12.39 13.67
N ASP A 159 16.04 -12.57 14.12
CA ASP A 159 16.45 -13.73 14.93
C ASP A 159 15.64 -13.80 16.23
N THR A 160 15.33 -12.67 16.87
CA THR A 160 14.51 -12.62 18.09
C THR A 160 13.06 -13.03 17.82
N VAL A 161 12.48 -12.63 16.69
CA VAL A 161 11.13 -13.08 16.30
C VAL A 161 11.13 -14.58 15.99
N HIS A 162 12.14 -15.06 15.26
CA HIS A 162 12.29 -16.48 14.90
C HIS A 162 12.52 -17.39 16.11
N GLN A 163 13.19 -16.92 17.17
CA GLN A 163 13.34 -17.67 18.43
C GLN A 163 11.99 -18.00 19.09
N SER A 164 10.96 -17.19 18.85
CA SER A 164 9.59 -17.45 19.31
C SER A 164 8.74 -18.19 18.26
N GLY A 165 9.34 -18.63 17.15
CA GLY A 165 8.67 -19.27 16.02
C GLY A 165 7.87 -18.32 15.12
N GLY A 166 7.88 -17.01 15.40
CA GLY A 166 7.12 -16.01 14.65
C GLY A 166 7.62 -15.83 13.22
N LYS A 167 6.80 -15.17 12.39
CA LYS A 167 7.13 -14.81 11.01
C LYS A 167 7.16 -13.30 10.85
N ILE A 168 8.14 -12.80 10.12
CA ILE A 168 8.32 -11.36 9.92
C ILE A 168 8.61 -10.99 8.47
N CYS A 169 7.92 -9.95 8.02
CA CYS A 169 8.03 -9.33 6.72
C CYS A 169 8.62 -7.93 6.86
N LEU A 170 9.55 -7.54 5.97
CA LEU A 170 10.05 -6.15 5.92
C LEU A 170 9.25 -5.33 4.91
N GLN A 171 8.69 -4.20 5.33
CA GLN A 171 8.05 -3.27 4.40
C GLN A 171 9.08 -2.32 3.78
N LEU A 172 9.30 -2.46 2.46
CA LEU A 172 10.23 -1.64 1.69
C LEU A 172 9.59 -0.30 1.33
N TRP A 173 10.30 0.79 1.64
CA TRP A 173 9.74 2.12 1.63
C TRP A 173 10.61 3.14 0.90
N HIS A 174 9.95 4.04 0.18
CA HIS A 174 10.52 5.28 -0.33
C HIS A 174 9.46 6.36 -0.21
N VAL A 175 9.71 7.42 0.57
CA VAL A 175 8.66 8.42 0.88
C VAL A 175 8.30 9.34 -0.27
N GLY A 176 9.19 9.52 -1.24
CA GLY A 176 8.99 10.43 -2.35
C GLY A 176 8.83 11.87 -1.85
N ARG A 177 7.76 12.58 -2.27
CA ARG A 177 7.53 13.98 -1.87
C ARG A 177 7.22 14.20 -0.38
N ILE A 178 6.98 13.14 0.39
CA ILE A 178 6.67 13.25 1.82
C ILE A 178 7.97 13.25 2.63
N SER A 179 8.76 14.31 2.43
CA SER A 179 10.05 14.50 3.07
C SER A 179 10.38 15.99 3.16
N HIS A 180 11.50 16.30 3.78
CA HIS A 180 12.02 17.64 3.96
C HIS A 180 13.50 17.69 3.56
N ASN A 181 13.98 18.81 3.01
CA ASN A 181 15.37 18.93 2.54
C ASN A 181 16.38 18.54 3.62
N SER A 182 16.13 18.85 4.89
CA SER A 182 17.04 18.50 5.99
C SER A 182 17.22 16.98 6.23
N LEU A 183 16.34 16.15 5.68
CA LEU A 183 16.40 14.69 5.74
C LEU A 183 17.04 14.07 4.49
N GLN A 184 17.32 14.88 3.48
CA GLN A 184 17.80 14.40 2.18
C GLN A 184 19.33 14.45 2.11
N PRO A 185 19.95 13.55 1.32
CA PRO A 185 21.37 13.63 1.02
C PRO A 185 21.77 15.03 0.54
N ASN A 186 22.83 15.59 1.13
CA ASN A 186 23.34 16.93 0.81
C ASN A 186 22.30 18.05 0.95
N GLN A 187 21.26 17.85 1.77
CA GLN A 187 20.14 18.78 1.92
C GLN A 187 19.40 19.07 0.60
N GLY A 188 19.43 18.12 -0.34
CA GLY A 188 18.76 18.23 -1.63
C GLY A 188 17.23 18.22 -1.53
N GLN A 189 16.56 18.45 -2.65
CA GLN A 189 15.10 18.33 -2.72
C GLN A 189 14.69 16.85 -2.64
N PRO A 190 13.59 16.52 -1.94
CA PRO A 190 12.90 15.24 -2.10
C PRO A 190 12.56 14.97 -3.56
N VAL A 191 12.42 13.70 -3.94
CA VAL A 191 12.07 13.33 -5.32
C VAL A 191 10.63 12.84 -5.43
N ALA A 192 10.03 13.01 -6.59
CA ALA A 192 8.64 12.62 -6.86
C ALA A 192 8.43 12.34 -8.36
N PRO A 193 7.31 11.72 -8.78
CA PRO A 193 6.97 11.63 -10.19
C PRO A 193 6.79 13.01 -10.85
N SER A 194 6.33 14.01 -10.09
CA SER A 194 6.11 15.40 -10.56
C SER A 194 6.44 16.39 -9.46
N ALA A 195 6.79 17.63 -9.84
CA ALA A 195 7.12 18.71 -8.91
C ALA A 195 5.85 19.31 -8.29
N VAL A 196 5.17 18.52 -7.46
CA VAL A 196 3.92 18.89 -6.77
C VAL A 196 4.11 18.67 -5.27
N ARG A 197 4.32 19.73 -4.50
CA ARG A 197 4.38 19.68 -3.04
C ARG A 197 3.06 19.20 -2.44
N ALA A 198 3.15 18.35 -1.42
CA ALA A 198 1.99 17.90 -0.65
C ALA A 198 1.62 18.95 0.42
N ASN A 199 0.34 19.12 0.70
CA ASN A 199 -0.11 19.74 1.94
C ASN A 199 0.01 18.74 3.11
N ALA A 200 1.24 18.53 3.58
CA ALA A 200 1.55 17.56 4.62
C ALA A 200 2.73 18.05 5.49
N GLN A 201 2.87 17.43 6.66
CA GLN A 201 3.97 17.67 7.58
C GLN A 201 4.73 16.39 7.88
N VAL A 202 6.03 16.55 8.12
CA VAL A 202 6.96 15.48 8.54
C VAL A 202 7.67 15.90 9.81
N TYR A 203 8.10 14.91 10.59
CA TYR A 203 8.87 15.15 11.81
C TYR A 203 10.37 15.16 11.47
N ILE A 204 11.03 16.28 11.74
CA ILE A 204 12.48 16.49 11.60
C ILE A 204 13.12 16.75 12.96
N ALA A 205 14.45 16.90 13.01
CA ALA A 205 15.19 17.11 14.26
C ALA A 205 14.66 18.29 15.10
N SER A 206 14.13 19.34 14.46
CA SER A 206 13.56 20.53 15.11
C SER A 206 12.06 20.42 15.41
N GLY A 207 11.43 19.26 15.18
CA GLY A 207 10.00 19.03 15.38
C GLY A 207 9.22 18.85 14.08
N MET A 208 7.90 19.07 14.14
CA MET A 208 7.05 19.04 12.94
C MET A 208 7.38 20.19 12.00
N ALA A 209 7.56 19.88 10.72
CA ALA A 209 7.80 20.84 9.66
C ALA A 209 6.99 20.46 8.43
N ASP A 210 6.61 21.44 7.62
CA ASP A 210 5.96 21.16 6.35
C ASP A 210 6.94 20.45 5.40
N VAL A 211 6.42 19.58 4.52
CA VAL A 211 7.24 18.97 3.48
C VAL A 211 7.84 20.03 2.55
N SER A 212 9.02 19.75 2.00
CA SER A 212 9.69 20.64 1.04
C SER A 212 9.17 20.45 -0.38
N GLU A 213 9.45 21.41 -1.28
CA GLU A 213 9.17 21.28 -2.71
C GLU A 213 9.96 20.11 -3.31
N PRO A 214 9.30 19.08 -3.88
CA PRO A 214 9.98 17.98 -4.50
C PRO A 214 10.47 18.33 -5.90
N ARG A 215 11.51 17.64 -6.36
CA ARG A 215 11.94 17.63 -7.75
C ARG A 215 11.30 16.47 -8.50
N ALA A 216 10.82 16.71 -9.71
CA ALA A 216 10.39 15.64 -10.60
C ALA A 216 11.59 14.76 -11.00
N LEU A 217 11.44 13.45 -10.89
CA LEU A 217 12.44 12.48 -11.36
C LEU A 217 12.60 12.59 -12.88
N MET A 218 13.84 12.61 -13.35
CA MET A 218 14.13 12.40 -14.75
C MET A 218 13.90 10.92 -15.09
N ALA A 219 13.52 10.61 -16.33
CA ALA A 219 13.20 9.25 -16.74
C ALA A 219 14.36 8.26 -16.47
N TYR A 220 15.61 8.70 -16.63
CA TYR A 220 16.80 7.86 -16.38
C TYR A 220 17.07 7.59 -14.90
N GLU A 221 16.45 8.33 -13.97
CA GLU A 221 16.61 8.11 -12.52
C GLU A 221 15.69 7.00 -12.01
N ILE A 222 14.57 6.73 -12.70
CA ILE A 222 13.58 5.74 -12.26
C ILE A 222 14.18 4.32 -12.18
N PRO A 223 14.94 3.83 -13.18
CA PRO A 223 15.62 2.54 -13.08
C PRO A 223 16.63 2.45 -11.92
N LEU A 224 17.22 3.58 -11.50
CA LEU A 224 18.15 3.59 -10.37
C LEU A 224 17.40 3.34 -9.05
N ILE A 225 16.21 3.92 -8.88
CA ILE A 225 15.37 3.67 -7.71
C ILE A 225 14.84 2.23 -7.71
N VAL A 226 14.50 1.68 -8.88
CA VAL A 226 14.15 0.25 -9.00
C VAL A 226 15.30 -0.65 -8.51
N GLU A 227 16.54 -0.29 -8.84
CA GLU A 227 17.73 -0.98 -8.34
C GLU A 227 17.92 -0.82 -6.82
N GLU A 228 17.59 0.34 -6.24
CA GLU A 228 17.58 0.52 -4.78
C GLU A 228 16.57 -0.42 -4.09
N TYR A 229 15.38 -0.62 -4.67
CA TYR A 229 14.42 -1.61 -4.17
C TYR A 229 14.99 -3.04 -4.26
N ARG A 230 15.63 -3.39 -5.38
CA ARG A 230 16.29 -4.70 -5.55
C ARG A 230 17.37 -4.91 -4.49
N GLN A 231 18.23 -3.92 -4.27
CA GLN A 231 19.30 -4.01 -3.28
C GLN A 231 18.76 -4.06 -1.85
N ALA A 232 17.70 -3.33 -1.54
CA ALA A 232 16.99 -3.44 -0.28
C ALA A 232 16.41 -4.85 -0.05
N ALA A 233 15.88 -5.50 -1.09
CA ALA A 233 15.44 -6.90 -1.02
C ALA A 233 16.63 -7.86 -0.78
N VAL A 234 17.80 -7.64 -1.39
CA VAL A 234 19.02 -8.42 -1.09
C VAL A 234 19.38 -8.30 0.39
N ASN A 235 19.38 -7.07 0.91
CA ASN A 235 19.71 -6.79 2.30
C ASN A 235 18.66 -7.39 3.26
N ALA A 236 17.37 -7.29 2.95
CA ALA A 236 16.30 -7.93 3.73
C ALA A 236 16.48 -9.45 3.79
N LYS A 237 16.84 -10.09 2.66
CA LYS A 237 17.15 -11.52 2.61
C LYS A 237 18.38 -11.88 3.44
N LYS A 238 19.44 -11.07 3.37
CA LYS A 238 20.64 -11.21 4.21
C LYS A 238 20.33 -11.06 5.71
N ALA A 239 19.41 -10.17 6.07
CA ALA A 239 18.92 -10.00 7.44
C ALA A 239 18.03 -11.16 7.91
N GLY A 240 17.50 -11.98 6.99
CA GLY A 240 16.74 -13.20 7.30
C GLY A 240 15.23 -13.05 7.25
N PHE A 241 14.69 -11.94 6.74
CA PHE A 241 13.23 -11.74 6.66
C PHE A 241 12.54 -12.84 5.84
N ASP A 242 11.39 -13.33 6.33
CA ASP A 242 10.63 -14.39 5.69
C ASP A 242 9.94 -13.91 4.39
N LEU A 243 9.54 -12.64 4.36
CA LEU A 243 8.88 -11.97 3.23
C LEU A 243 9.34 -10.50 3.11
N ILE A 244 9.02 -9.88 1.99
CA ILE A 244 9.07 -8.43 1.81
C ILE A 244 7.71 -7.89 1.35
N GLU A 245 7.38 -6.66 1.75
CA GLU A 245 6.16 -5.97 1.33
C GLU A 245 6.53 -4.66 0.62
N ILE A 246 6.03 -4.46 -0.61
CA ILE A 246 6.18 -3.19 -1.30
C ILE A 246 5.15 -2.20 -0.76
N HIS A 247 5.61 -1.06 -0.24
CA HIS A 247 4.71 0.00 0.23
C HIS A 247 4.21 0.87 -0.94
N ALA A 248 3.04 0.52 -1.49
CA ALA A 248 2.36 1.22 -2.58
C ALA A 248 1.06 1.92 -2.11
N ALA A 249 1.12 2.54 -0.93
CA ALA A 249 -0.03 3.15 -0.26
C ALA A 249 0.38 4.45 0.46
N ASN A 250 -0.60 5.12 1.08
CA ASN A 250 -0.40 6.25 1.98
C ASN A 250 0.33 7.44 1.34
N GLY A 251 0.24 7.59 0.01
CA GLY A 251 0.81 8.72 -0.69
C GLY A 251 2.35 8.77 -0.69
N TYR A 252 3.03 7.63 -0.53
CA TYR A 252 4.49 7.51 -0.70
C TYR A 252 4.88 7.25 -2.16
N LEU A 253 6.18 7.16 -2.48
CA LEU A 253 6.67 7.27 -3.87
C LEU A 253 5.92 6.38 -4.87
N VAL A 254 5.75 5.10 -4.56
CA VAL A 254 5.05 4.18 -5.46
C VAL A 254 3.59 4.61 -5.65
N ASP A 255 2.88 4.96 -4.58
CA ASP A 255 1.49 5.47 -4.65
C ASP A 255 1.41 6.82 -5.40
N GLN A 256 2.42 7.67 -5.24
CA GLN A 256 2.54 8.93 -5.97
C GLN A 256 2.62 8.71 -7.48
N PHE A 257 3.32 7.65 -7.93
CA PHE A 257 3.32 7.25 -9.34
C PHE A 257 1.97 6.66 -9.78
N LEU A 258 1.29 5.90 -8.91
CA LEU A 258 0.00 5.28 -9.27
C LEU A 258 -1.09 6.31 -9.58
N ARG A 259 -1.17 7.40 -8.81
CA ARG A 259 -2.33 8.30 -8.84
C ARG A 259 -2.14 9.58 -9.65
N ASP A 260 -3.17 9.96 -10.38
CA ASP A 260 -3.14 11.10 -11.29
C ASP A 260 -3.10 12.49 -10.63
N SER A 261 -3.44 12.61 -9.33
CA SER A 261 -3.28 13.90 -8.62
C SER A 261 -1.82 14.26 -8.36
N THR A 262 -0.91 13.28 -8.41
CA THR A 262 0.52 13.44 -8.10
C THR A 262 1.43 13.07 -9.27
N ASN A 263 0.95 12.26 -10.20
CA ASN A 263 1.69 11.88 -11.39
C ASN A 263 1.18 12.61 -12.63
N LEU A 264 1.81 13.74 -12.92
CA LEU A 264 1.52 14.59 -14.08
C LEU A 264 2.54 14.37 -15.21
N ARG A 265 3.22 13.23 -15.22
CA ARG A 265 4.24 12.93 -16.23
C ARG A 265 3.61 12.70 -17.61
N ALA A 266 4.35 13.07 -18.64
CA ALA A 266 3.99 12.87 -20.05
C ALA A 266 4.85 11.80 -20.75
N ASP A 267 5.64 11.03 -19.99
CA ASP A 267 6.43 9.91 -20.48
C ASP A 267 5.76 8.56 -20.15
N ASP A 268 6.48 7.45 -20.38
CA ASP A 268 5.98 6.09 -20.19
C ASP A 268 5.65 5.73 -18.74
N TYR A 269 5.87 6.64 -17.79
CA TYR A 269 5.52 6.50 -16.38
C TYR A 269 4.32 7.36 -15.96
N GLY A 270 3.65 8.09 -16.86
CA GLY A 270 2.47 8.91 -16.56
C GLY A 270 1.34 8.83 -17.59
N GLY A 271 0.25 9.55 -17.32
CA GLY A 271 -0.95 9.52 -18.16
C GLY A 271 -1.81 8.28 -17.91
N ALA A 272 -1.85 7.35 -18.86
CA ALA A 272 -2.68 6.15 -18.80
C ALA A 272 -2.35 5.26 -17.58
N ILE A 273 -3.34 4.53 -17.05
CA ILE A 273 -3.18 3.65 -15.88
C ILE A 273 -1.98 2.69 -16.06
N GLN A 274 -1.81 2.12 -17.24
CA GLN A 274 -0.70 1.21 -17.55
C GLN A 274 0.66 1.86 -17.30
N ASN A 275 0.83 3.11 -17.72
CA ASN A 275 2.07 3.88 -17.51
C ASN A 275 2.24 4.26 -16.02
N ARG A 276 1.16 4.71 -15.35
CA ARG A 276 1.20 5.03 -13.91
C ARG A 276 1.58 3.83 -13.04
N THR A 277 1.15 2.63 -13.44
CA THR A 277 1.52 1.38 -12.76
C THR A 277 2.90 0.83 -13.11
N ARG A 278 3.54 1.31 -14.18
CA ARG A 278 4.81 0.76 -14.69
C ARG A 278 5.89 0.71 -13.61
N PHE A 279 6.06 1.79 -12.85
CA PHE A 279 7.07 1.85 -11.80
C PHE A 279 6.87 0.77 -10.72
N LEU A 280 5.63 0.55 -10.25
CA LEU A 280 5.33 -0.53 -9.31
C LEU A 280 5.68 -1.91 -9.89
N LEU A 281 5.36 -2.15 -11.17
CA LEU A 281 5.61 -3.44 -11.80
C LEU A 281 7.11 -3.69 -12.02
N GLU A 282 7.88 -2.66 -12.38
CA GLU A 282 9.34 -2.74 -12.48
C GLU A 282 9.99 -3.01 -11.12
N VAL A 283 9.51 -2.37 -10.05
CA VAL A 283 9.94 -2.67 -8.68
C VAL A 283 9.67 -4.14 -8.32
N ILE A 284 8.46 -4.63 -8.61
CA ILE A 284 8.09 -6.03 -8.36
C ILE A 284 8.99 -6.99 -9.14
N ASP A 285 9.23 -6.73 -10.42
CA ASP A 285 10.08 -7.55 -11.26
C ASP A 285 11.51 -7.60 -10.73
N ALA A 286 12.05 -6.46 -10.30
CA ALA A 286 13.37 -6.38 -9.71
C ALA A 286 13.48 -7.18 -8.41
N VAL A 287 12.57 -6.99 -7.45
CA VAL A 287 12.63 -7.72 -6.17
C VAL A 287 12.31 -9.22 -6.32
N SER A 288 11.58 -9.60 -7.37
CA SER A 288 11.28 -11.01 -7.70
C SER A 288 12.51 -11.80 -8.15
N THR A 289 13.61 -11.11 -8.50
CA THR A 289 14.91 -11.76 -8.73
C THR A 289 15.55 -12.28 -7.42
N ILE A 290 15.08 -11.78 -6.27
CA ILE A 290 15.66 -12.07 -4.94
C ILE A 290 14.72 -12.93 -4.10
N TYR A 291 13.43 -12.57 -4.04
CA TYR A 291 12.39 -13.32 -3.36
C TYR A 291 11.48 -14.01 -4.40
N PRO A 292 11.07 -15.27 -4.19
CA PRO A 292 10.03 -15.85 -5.02
C PRO A 292 8.73 -15.05 -4.85
N ALA A 293 7.91 -14.97 -5.91
CA ALA A 293 6.70 -14.13 -5.93
C ALA A 293 5.75 -14.40 -4.75
N ASN A 294 5.63 -15.66 -4.31
CA ASN A 294 4.80 -16.06 -3.18
C ASN A 294 5.32 -15.56 -1.80
N ARG A 295 6.49 -14.91 -1.75
CA ARG A 295 7.08 -14.24 -0.57
C ARG A 295 7.10 -12.72 -0.69
N ILE A 296 6.42 -12.17 -1.71
CA ILE A 296 6.30 -10.74 -1.95
C ILE A 296 4.86 -10.33 -1.71
N GLY A 297 4.67 -9.36 -0.81
CA GLY A 297 3.41 -8.66 -0.59
C GLY A 297 3.40 -7.28 -1.24
N CYS A 298 2.22 -6.73 -1.45
CA CYS A 298 2.07 -5.33 -1.85
C CYS A 298 0.93 -4.69 -1.07
N ARG A 299 1.23 -3.55 -0.41
CA ARG A 299 0.25 -2.79 0.35
C ARG A 299 -0.28 -1.62 -0.46
N ILE A 300 -1.60 -1.54 -0.60
CA ILE A 300 -2.32 -0.47 -1.31
C ILE A 300 -3.36 0.20 -0.41
N GLY A 301 -3.70 1.46 -0.68
CA GLY A 301 -4.72 2.20 0.06
C GLY A 301 -5.70 2.93 -0.86
N PRO A 302 -6.60 2.20 -1.54
CA PRO A 302 -7.28 2.68 -2.75
C PRO A 302 -8.03 4.01 -2.61
N THR A 303 -8.62 4.23 -1.44
CA THR A 303 -9.49 5.37 -1.16
C THR A 303 -8.90 6.34 -0.16
N SER A 304 -7.73 6.05 0.42
CA SER A 304 -7.13 6.97 1.39
C SER A 304 -6.56 8.19 0.69
N ALA A 305 -6.89 9.37 1.22
CA ALA A 305 -6.31 10.65 0.82
C ALA A 305 -5.17 11.11 1.74
N PHE A 306 -4.63 10.21 2.56
CA PHE A 306 -3.51 10.50 3.45
C PHE A 306 -2.30 10.99 2.63
N ASN A 307 -1.55 11.97 3.15
CA ASN A 307 -0.44 12.62 2.46
C ASN A 307 -0.84 13.33 1.15
N ASP A 308 -2.04 13.93 1.14
CA ASP A 308 -2.54 14.84 0.09
C ASP A 308 -2.59 14.20 -1.31
N ILE A 309 -3.01 12.94 -1.38
CA ILE A 309 -3.06 12.16 -2.63
C ILE A 309 -4.48 11.74 -2.99
N LYS A 310 -4.83 11.72 -4.28
CA LYS A 310 -6.14 11.32 -4.81
C LYS A 310 -5.96 10.71 -6.20
N ASP A 311 -6.92 9.93 -6.66
CA ASP A 311 -7.01 9.52 -8.07
C ASP A 311 -8.42 9.85 -8.59
N SER A 312 -8.55 10.19 -9.88
CA SER A 312 -9.85 10.50 -10.47
C SER A 312 -10.75 9.27 -10.67
N ASP A 313 -10.17 8.07 -10.82
CA ASP A 313 -10.90 6.79 -10.92
C ASP A 313 -10.15 5.68 -10.15
N PRO A 314 -10.23 5.69 -8.81
CA PRO A 314 -9.52 4.73 -7.98
C PRO A 314 -9.99 3.29 -8.24
N GLN A 315 -11.27 3.08 -8.61
CA GLN A 315 -11.79 1.73 -8.83
C GLN A 315 -11.15 1.09 -10.08
N ALA A 316 -10.99 1.86 -11.17
CA ALA A 316 -10.28 1.39 -12.35
C ALA A 316 -8.78 1.18 -12.08
N LEU A 317 -8.12 2.17 -11.47
CA LEU A 317 -6.68 2.11 -11.17
C LEU A 317 -6.34 0.91 -10.28
N PHE A 318 -6.95 0.81 -9.10
CA PHE A 318 -6.61 -0.26 -8.15
C PHE A 318 -7.15 -1.62 -8.59
N GLY A 319 -8.20 -1.65 -9.42
CA GLY A 319 -8.63 -2.85 -10.12
C GLY A 319 -7.56 -3.38 -11.09
N TYR A 320 -6.92 -2.50 -11.85
CA TYR A 320 -5.80 -2.86 -12.73
C TYR A 320 -4.56 -3.27 -11.93
N VAL A 321 -4.22 -2.53 -10.86
CA VAL A 321 -3.13 -2.92 -9.95
C VAL A 321 -3.36 -4.33 -9.41
N ALA A 322 -4.52 -4.63 -8.84
CA ALA A 322 -4.82 -5.96 -8.29
C ALA A 322 -4.70 -7.07 -9.33
N GLU A 323 -5.19 -6.85 -10.54
CA GLU A 323 -5.01 -7.79 -11.66
C GLU A 323 -3.52 -8.04 -11.95
N GLN A 324 -2.71 -6.99 -12.10
CA GLN A 324 -1.29 -7.14 -12.43
C GLN A 324 -0.51 -7.82 -11.30
N LEU A 325 -0.78 -7.45 -10.04
CA LEU A 325 -0.20 -8.11 -8.87
C LEU A 325 -0.57 -9.60 -8.82
N GLY A 326 -1.82 -9.93 -9.16
CA GLY A 326 -2.27 -11.32 -9.30
C GLY A 326 -1.51 -12.07 -10.39
N ARG A 327 -1.38 -11.49 -11.59
CA ARG A 327 -0.64 -12.08 -12.73
C ARG A 327 0.83 -12.33 -12.43
N LYS A 328 1.44 -11.52 -11.55
CA LYS A 328 2.82 -11.71 -11.07
C LYS A 328 2.92 -12.79 -9.97
N GLY A 329 1.80 -13.33 -9.49
CA GLY A 329 1.75 -14.42 -8.52
C GLY A 329 2.18 -14.01 -7.10
N LEU A 330 1.93 -12.75 -6.72
CA LEU A 330 2.34 -12.24 -5.41
C LEU A 330 1.72 -13.06 -4.27
N GLY A 331 2.47 -13.21 -3.18
CA GLY A 331 2.06 -13.94 -2.00
C GLY A 331 0.80 -13.39 -1.35
N TYR A 332 0.66 -12.06 -1.30
CA TYR A 332 -0.55 -11.42 -0.82
C TYR A 332 -0.73 -9.99 -1.31
N ILE A 333 -1.99 -9.52 -1.28
CA ILE A 333 -2.35 -8.11 -1.39
C ILE A 333 -2.87 -7.61 -0.04
N HIS A 334 -2.34 -6.49 0.43
CA HIS A 334 -2.69 -5.88 1.71
C HIS A 334 -3.39 -4.55 1.46
N VAL A 335 -4.69 -4.51 1.75
CA VAL A 335 -5.55 -3.37 1.40
C VAL A 335 -5.96 -2.62 2.65
N ILE A 336 -5.66 -1.33 2.68
CA ILE A 336 -6.22 -0.39 3.66
C ILE A 336 -7.64 -0.04 3.19
N GLU A 337 -8.65 -0.44 3.95
CA GLU A 337 -10.05 -0.16 3.63
C GLU A 337 -10.45 1.22 4.18
N GLY A 338 -10.61 2.18 3.27
CA GLY A 338 -11.02 3.55 3.57
C GLY A 338 -9.83 4.49 3.81
N GLN A 339 -10.05 5.46 4.69
CA GLN A 339 -9.04 6.42 5.07
C GLN A 339 -8.07 5.82 6.10
N THR A 340 -6.77 5.85 5.82
CA THR A 340 -5.74 5.47 6.79
C THR A 340 -5.91 6.22 8.11
N GLY A 341 -6.12 5.46 9.19
CA GLY A 341 -6.34 6.02 10.54
C GLY A 341 -7.70 6.69 10.72
N GLY A 342 -8.61 6.55 9.75
CA GLY A 342 -9.93 7.17 9.75
C GLY A 342 -11.02 6.21 9.28
N ASP A 343 -12.12 6.79 8.78
CA ASP A 343 -13.33 6.05 8.41
C ASP A 343 -13.10 5.08 7.24
N ARG A 344 -13.71 3.89 7.34
CA ARG A 344 -13.76 2.87 6.29
C ARG A 344 -14.71 3.24 5.16
N ASN A 345 -15.73 4.05 5.44
CA ASN A 345 -16.79 4.46 4.51
C ASN A 345 -16.57 5.86 3.94
N ASN A 346 -15.33 6.23 3.63
CA ASN A 346 -14.98 7.57 3.19
C ASN A 346 -15.36 7.87 1.73
N LEU A 347 -15.38 6.86 0.86
CA LEU A 347 -15.73 6.95 -0.55
C LEU A 347 -16.46 5.68 -1.01
N PRO A 348 -17.40 5.76 -1.97
CA PRO A 348 -17.95 4.57 -2.63
C PRO A 348 -16.83 3.81 -3.36
N PHE A 349 -16.51 2.61 -2.87
CA PHE A 349 -15.46 1.76 -3.45
C PHE A 349 -15.74 0.30 -3.11
N ASN A 350 -15.52 -0.60 -4.07
CA ASN A 350 -15.77 -2.03 -3.91
C ASN A 350 -14.45 -2.79 -3.66
N TYR A 351 -14.11 -3.00 -2.39
CA TYR A 351 -12.90 -3.73 -1.99
C TYR A 351 -12.95 -5.22 -2.36
N ASP A 352 -14.13 -5.85 -2.36
CA ASP A 352 -14.28 -7.25 -2.72
C ASP A 352 -13.82 -7.52 -4.16
N THR A 353 -14.11 -6.60 -5.09
CA THR A 353 -13.61 -6.72 -6.47
C THR A 353 -12.09 -6.67 -6.56
N ILE A 354 -11.42 -5.94 -5.68
CA ILE A 354 -9.95 -5.87 -5.62
C ILE A 354 -9.39 -7.22 -5.18
N TYR A 355 -9.91 -7.78 -4.09
CA TYR A 355 -9.50 -9.10 -3.60
C TYR A 355 -9.79 -10.20 -4.61
N GLN A 356 -10.97 -10.17 -5.24
CA GLN A 356 -11.36 -11.14 -6.27
C GLN A 356 -10.46 -11.06 -7.50
N LYS A 357 -10.21 -9.87 -8.05
CA LYS A 357 -9.30 -9.69 -9.20
C LYS A 357 -7.91 -10.22 -8.88
N PHE A 358 -7.36 -9.87 -7.72
CA PHE A 358 -6.04 -10.37 -7.31
C PHE A 358 -5.98 -11.90 -7.32
N LYS A 359 -6.96 -12.56 -6.67
CA LYS A 359 -7.01 -14.03 -6.60
C LYS A 359 -7.28 -14.69 -7.95
N MET A 360 -8.24 -14.18 -8.73
CA MET A 360 -8.58 -14.74 -10.05
C MET A 360 -7.41 -14.73 -11.03
N HIS A 361 -6.46 -13.80 -10.86
CA HIS A 361 -5.28 -13.68 -11.70
C HIS A 361 -4.04 -14.41 -11.17
N GLY A 362 -4.15 -15.20 -10.09
CA GLY A 362 -3.07 -16.04 -9.58
C GLY A 362 -2.37 -15.51 -8.32
N GLY A 363 -2.88 -14.43 -7.74
CA GLY A 363 -2.42 -13.93 -6.43
C GLY A 363 -2.75 -14.91 -5.31
N GLY A 364 -1.93 -14.90 -4.25
CA GLY A 364 -2.12 -15.73 -3.06
C GLY A 364 -3.22 -15.22 -2.13
N ALA A 365 -2.84 -14.70 -0.96
CA ALA A 365 -3.78 -14.32 0.09
C ALA A 365 -4.33 -12.90 -0.07
N SER A 366 -5.60 -12.68 0.27
CA SER A 366 -6.16 -11.35 0.49
C SER A 366 -6.00 -10.94 1.95
N MET A 367 -5.59 -9.69 2.19
CA MET A 367 -5.42 -9.14 3.53
C MET A 367 -6.11 -7.78 3.65
N ALA A 368 -6.99 -7.63 4.64
CA ALA A 368 -7.67 -6.37 4.95
C ALA A 368 -7.05 -5.66 6.16
N ASN A 369 -7.13 -4.34 6.17
CA ASN A 369 -6.68 -3.47 7.24
C ASN A 369 -7.62 -2.27 7.41
N ASN A 370 -7.48 -1.56 8.54
CA ASN A 370 -8.21 -0.36 8.98
C ASN A 370 -9.52 -0.65 9.74
N GLY A 371 -9.58 -0.24 11.02
CA GLY A 371 -10.81 -0.29 11.83
C GLY A 371 -11.35 -1.67 12.20
N TYR A 372 -10.60 -2.76 11.98
CA TYR A 372 -11.03 -4.11 12.35
C TYR A 372 -11.02 -4.32 13.86
N ASN A 373 -12.10 -4.92 14.37
CA ASN A 373 -12.22 -5.51 15.70
C ASN A 373 -12.43 -7.04 15.55
N LYS A 374 -12.61 -7.76 16.66
CA LYS A 374 -12.87 -9.21 16.63
C LYS A 374 -14.03 -9.56 15.69
N HIS A 375 -15.22 -9.00 15.94
CA HIS A 375 -16.43 -9.31 15.19
C HIS A 375 -16.25 -9.11 13.67
N LEU A 376 -15.69 -7.97 13.26
CA LEU A 376 -15.43 -7.67 11.85
C LEU A 376 -14.40 -8.63 11.23
N ALA A 377 -13.36 -8.97 11.99
CA ALA A 377 -12.34 -9.91 11.53
C ALA A 377 -12.91 -11.32 11.36
N GLU A 378 -13.83 -11.74 12.23
CA GLU A 378 -14.46 -13.06 12.14
C GLU A 378 -15.52 -13.15 11.04
N ALA A 379 -16.20 -12.04 10.74
CA ALA A 379 -17.25 -11.98 9.71
C ALA A 379 -16.72 -11.80 8.28
N THR A 380 -15.52 -11.24 8.09
CA THR A 380 -14.97 -10.96 6.75
C THR A 380 -14.49 -12.23 6.02
N SER A 381 -14.59 -12.23 4.70
CA SER A 381 -14.17 -13.33 3.82
C SER A 381 -12.69 -13.28 3.41
N VAL A 382 -11.96 -12.22 3.77
CA VAL A 382 -10.52 -12.11 3.44
C VAL A 382 -9.69 -13.16 4.17
N ASP A 383 -8.56 -13.57 3.62
CA ASP A 383 -7.74 -14.63 4.23
C ASP A 383 -7.07 -14.15 5.51
N LEU A 384 -6.55 -12.93 5.53
CA LEU A 384 -5.77 -12.35 6.63
C LEU A 384 -6.36 -11.01 7.06
N VAL A 385 -6.25 -10.67 8.35
CA VAL A 385 -6.68 -9.37 8.87
C VAL A 385 -5.53 -8.73 9.65
N ALA A 386 -5.12 -7.54 9.21
CA ALA A 386 -4.03 -6.80 9.81
C ALA A 386 -4.55 -5.76 10.82
N PHE A 387 -3.99 -5.77 12.03
CA PHE A 387 -4.31 -4.85 13.11
C PHE A 387 -3.15 -3.89 13.34
N GLY A 388 -3.45 -2.59 13.42
CA GLY A 388 -2.46 -1.54 13.69
C GLY A 388 -2.42 -1.17 15.16
N VAL A 389 -3.13 -0.10 15.51
CA VAL A 389 -3.21 0.45 16.88
C VAL A 389 -3.43 -0.63 17.96
N PRO A 390 -4.30 -1.64 17.80
CA PRO A 390 -4.44 -2.69 18.81
C PRO A 390 -3.14 -3.45 19.12
N PHE A 391 -2.28 -3.73 18.13
CA PHE A 391 -0.98 -4.35 18.37
C PHE A 391 0.03 -3.41 19.02
N ILE A 392 -0.15 -2.07 18.95
CA ILE A 392 0.74 -1.15 19.68
C ILE A 392 0.65 -1.43 21.18
N SER A 393 -0.55 -1.51 21.73
CA SER A 393 -0.77 -1.66 23.17
C SER A 393 -0.99 -3.08 23.67
N ASN A 394 -1.17 -4.06 22.78
CA ASN A 394 -1.46 -5.44 23.14
C ASN A 394 -0.44 -6.37 22.45
N PRO A 395 0.72 -6.64 23.06
CA PRO A 395 1.71 -7.54 22.48
C PRO A 395 1.18 -8.97 22.26
N ASP A 396 0.21 -9.38 23.06
CA ASP A 396 -0.52 -10.65 23.02
C ASP A 396 -1.92 -10.51 22.39
N LEU A 397 -2.12 -9.57 21.46
CA LEU A 397 -3.42 -9.28 20.86
C LEU A 397 -4.17 -10.53 20.38
N VAL A 398 -3.46 -11.49 19.76
CA VAL A 398 -4.06 -12.73 19.25
C VAL A 398 -4.78 -13.49 20.37
N TYR A 399 -4.11 -13.69 21.51
CA TYR A 399 -4.67 -14.40 22.66
C TYR A 399 -5.87 -13.66 23.25
N ARG A 400 -5.78 -12.33 23.35
CA ARG A 400 -6.87 -11.49 23.86
C ARG A 400 -8.11 -11.55 22.96
N LEU A 401 -7.93 -11.51 21.64
CA LEU A 401 -9.03 -11.65 20.68
C LEU A 401 -9.66 -13.04 20.77
N GLU A 402 -8.84 -14.10 20.81
CA GLU A 402 -9.33 -15.48 20.92
C GLU A 402 -10.18 -15.71 22.16
N HIS A 403 -9.76 -15.16 23.31
CA HIS A 403 -10.38 -15.39 24.63
C HIS A 403 -11.29 -14.26 25.11
N ASP A 404 -11.66 -13.32 24.23
CA ASP A 404 -12.52 -12.17 24.55
C ASP A 404 -12.02 -11.33 25.74
N LEU A 405 -10.70 -11.20 25.88
CA LEU A 405 -10.09 -10.42 26.95
C LEU A 405 -10.12 -8.92 26.61
N PRO A 406 -10.22 -8.03 27.62
CA PRO A 406 -10.12 -6.59 27.41
C PRO A 406 -8.81 -6.20 26.73
N LEU A 407 -8.88 -5.25 25.79
CA LEU A 407 -7.69 -4.69 25.14
C LEU A 407 -7.19 -3.48 25.92
N ALA A 408 -5.87 -3.40 26.12
CA ALA A 408 -5.22 -2.21 26.63
C ALA A 408 -5.36 -1.06 25.62
N GLN A 409 -5.63 0.14 26.12
CA GLN A 409 -5.73 1.34 25.29
C GLN A 409 -4.33 1.81 24.89
N ALA A 410 -4.18 2.14 23.60
CA ALA A 410 -2.93 2.70 23.09
C ALA A 410 -2.82 4.19 23.45
N ASP A 411 -1.61 4.61 23.81
CA ASP A 411 -1.30 6.01 24.09
C ASP A 411 -0.73 6.65 22.82
N SER A 412 -1.54 7.48 22.17
CA SER A 412 -1.15 8.12 20.91
C SER A 412 0.02 9.08 21.05
N THR A 413 0.30 9.59 22.27
CA THR A 413 1.40 10.52 22.49
C THR A 413 2.79 9.85 22.39
N SER A 414 2.83 8.52 22.48
CA SER A 414 4.06 7.70 22.43
C SER A 414 4.14 6.83 21.16
N PHE A 415 3.30 7.07 20.16
CA PHE A 415 3.38 6.36 18.88
C PHE A 415 4.73 6.57 18.20
N TYR A 416 5.19 7.81 18.12
CA TYR A 416 6.39 8.18 17.38
C TYR A 416 7.49 8.70 18.31
N GLY A 417 8.68 8.11 18.23
CA GLY A 417 9.86 8.52 19.00
C GLY A 417 9.87 8.00 20.44
N GLY A 418 10.78 8.55 21.25
CA GLY A 418 10.97 8.14 22.64
C GLY A 418 11.77 6.84 22.81
N GLY A 419 11.59 6.19 23.96
CA GLY A 419 12.25 4.93 24.32
C GLY A 419 11.26 3.80 24.54
N GLU A 420 11.40 3.09 25.66
CA GLU A 420 10.61 1.91 26.03
C GLU A 420 9.16 2.24 26.39
N LYS A 421 8.90 3.45 26.91
CA LYS A 421 7.55 3.89 27.32
C LYS A 421 6.61 3.98 26.12
N GLY A 422 5.43 3.37 26.23
CA GLY A 422 4.46 3.25 25.14
C GLY A 422 4.94 2.39 23.96
N TYR A 423 5.91 1.51 24.22
CA TYR A 423 6.55 0.67 23.21
C TYR A 423 6.64 -0.78 23.67
N THR A 424 7.49 -1.03 24.67
CA THR A 424 7.80 -2.36 25.22
C THR A 424 7.30 -2.56 26.64
N ASP A 425 6.70 -1.55 27.25
CA ASP A 425 6.16 -1.54 28.62
C ASP A 425 4.67 -1.93 28.71
N TYR A 426 4.01 -2.21 27.59
CA TYR A 426 2.66 -2.76 27.58
C TYR A 426 2.63 -4.19 28.15
N LEU A 427 1.77 -4.41 29.14
CA LEU A 427 1.68 -5.67 29.87
C LEU A 427 1.00 -6.76 29.05
N LEU A 428 1.52 -7.98 29.15
CA LEU A 428 0.84 -9.19 28.70
C LEU A 428 -0.39 -9.46 29.59
N SER A 429 -1.40 -10.12 29.04
CA SER A 429 -2.51 -10.63 29.83
C SER A 429 -2.01 -11.63 30.88
N PRO A 430 -2.66 -11.71 32.06
CA PRO A 430 -2.37 -12.77 33.02
C PRO A 430 -2.58 -14.13 32.35
N LYS A 431 -1.56 -14.99 32.38
CA LYS A 431 -1.74 -16.40 32.01
C LYS A 431 -2.51 -17.07 33.14
N ASN A 432 -3.68 -17.65 32.84
CA ASN A 432 -4.39 -18.55 33.76
C ASN A 432 -3.70 -19.92 33.79
#